data_AF-A0A0T0M6M7-F1
#
_entry.id   AF-A0A0T0M6M7-F1
#
_cell.length_a   1.000
_cell.length_b   1.000
_cell.length_c   1.000
_cell.angle_alpha   90.00
_cell.angle_beta   90.00
_cell.angle_gamma   90.00
#
_symmetry.space_group_name_H-M   'P 1'
#
loop_
_entity.id
_entity.type
_entity.pdbx_description
1 polymer ?
#
loop_
_entity_poly.entity_id
_entity_poly.type
_entity_poly.pdbx_seq_one_letter_code
_entity_poly.pdbx_strand_id
1 'polypeptide(L)'
;MKKVISLVCLLFFILSYSQKTFKYKDRHFPARYVLVGRKDTISTRVQNIGYVTHKKFYAETYVGSILTISESGEKQRVQESDIQYMEIIDLEGVKRKLFSSQLILGKNVGLLQKYNDGEKDGYVDYYRVSLTGPLSTKFYPKQVIK
;
A
#
# COMPACT_ATOMS: atom_id res chain seq x y z
N MET A 1 46.54 -14.43 -30.54
CA MET A 1 46.09 -13.81 -29.26
C MET A 1 45.06 -12.69 -29.43
N LYS A 2 45.25 -11.72 -30.34
CA LYS A 2 44.29 -10.60 -30.57
C LYS A 2 42.84 -11.05 -30.84
N LYS A 3 42.64 -12.15 -31.59
CA LYS A 3 41.32 -12.71 -31.90
C LYS A 3 40.59 -13.30 -30.67
N VAL A 4 41.34 -13.89 -29.74
CA VAL A 4 40.79 -14.47 -28.49
C VAL A 4 40.36 -13.36 -27.53
N ILE A 5 41.19 -12.31 -27.40
CA ILE A 5 40.86 -11.13 -26.59
C ILE A 5 39.59 -10.45 -27.10
N SER A 6 39.44 -10.31 -28.42
CA SER A 6 38.23 -9.75 -29.04
C SER A 6 36.98 -10.58 -28.73
N LEU A 7 37.07 -11.90 -28.80
CA LEU A 7 35.96 -12.80 -28.49
C LEU A 7 35.54 -12.71 -27.02
N VAL A 8 36.51 -12.64 -26.11
CA VAL A 8 36.26 -12.51 -24.67
C VAL A 8 35.60 -11.16 -24.36
N CYS A 9 36.07 -10.06 -24.95
CA CYS A 9 35.43 -8.75 -24.79
C CYS A 9 33.99 -8.74 -25.32
N LEU A 10 33.72 -9.40 -26.45
CA LEU A 10 32.37 -9.51 -27.01
C LEU A 10 31.43 -10.28 -26.06
N LEU A 11 31.90 -11.40 -25.50
CA LEU A 11 31.15 -12.20 -24.53
C LEU A 11 30.84 -11.41 -23.25
N PHE A 12 31.82 -10.66 -22.72
CA PHE A 12 31.60 -9.79 -21.56
C PHE A 12 30.58 -8.68 -21.85
N PHE A 13 30.58 -8.12 -23.06
CA PHE A 13 29.60 -7.11 -23.44
C PHE A 13 28.18 -7.70 -23.49
N ILE A 14 27.99 -8.86 -24.11
CA ILE A 14 26.68 -9.53 -24.18
C ILE A 14 26.18 -9.89 -22.77
N LEU A 15 27.04 -10.40 -21.89
CA LEU A 15 26.66 -10.78 -20.52
C LEU A 15 26.31 -9.57 -19.64
N SER A 16 27.01 -8.44 -19.83
CA SER A 16 26.76 -7.22 -19.05
C SER A 16 25.46 -6.52 -19.48
N TYR A 17 25.11 -6.55 -20.76
CA TYR A 17 23.88 -5.91 -21.29
C TYR A 17 22.66 -6.84 -21.32
N SER A 18 22.82 -8.15 -21.15
CA SER A 18 21.71 -9.13 -21.08
C SER A 18 20.99 -9.14 -19.73
N GLN A 19 21.53 -8.47 -18.71
CA GLN A 19 20.80 -8.26 -17.47
C GLN A 19 19.59 -7.36 -17.73
N LYS A 20 18.44 -7.96 -18.02
CA LYS A 20 17.14 -7.28 -18.02
C LYS A 20 17.04 -6.56 -16.68
N THR A 21 16.96 -5.23 -16.72
CA THR A 21 16.66 -4.43 -15.54
C THR A 21 15.42 -5.02 -14.87
N PHE A 22 15.51 -5.28 -13.57
CA PHE A 22 14.38 -5.77 -12.79
C PHE A 22 13.25 -4.75 -12.88
N LYS A 23 12.30 -4.99 -13.78
CA LYS A 23 11.08 -4.20 -13.86
C LYS A 23 10.12 -4.78 -12.82
N TYR A 24 9.72 -3.95 -11.87
CA TYR A 24 8.55 -4.24 -11.06
C TYR A 24 7.42 -4.55 -12.04
N LYS A 25 6.81 -5.75 -11.92
CA LYS A 25 5.68 -6.13 -12.79
C LYS A 25 4.68 -4.98 -12.77
N ASP A 26 4.09 -4.64 -13.91
CA ASP A 26 3.15 -3.51 -14.15
C ASP A 26 1.87 -3.53 -13.28
N ARG A 27 1.86 -4.31 -12.20
CA ARG A 27 0.75 -4.55 -11.27
C ARG A 27 1.14 -4.26 -9.83
N HIS A 28 2.19 -3.49 -9.56
CA HIS A 28 2.59 -3.15 -8.18
C HIS A 28 2.41 -1.67 -7.91
N PHE A 29 1.70 -1.36 -6.84
CA PHE A 29 1.47 0.00 -6.38
C PHE A 29 2.38 0.32 -5.20
N PRO A 30 3.05 1.49 -5.19
CA PRO A 30 3.74 1.95 -3.99
C PRO A 30 2.74 2.14 -2.85
N ALA A 31 3.09 1.61 -1.68
CA ALA A 31 2.30 1.71 -0.47
C ALA A 31 3.19 2.15 0.71
N ARG A 32 2.62 2.98 1.58
CA ARG A 32 3.27 3.46 2.79
C ARG A 32 2.35 3.24 3.98
N TYR A 33 2.86 2.60 5.01
CA TYR A 33 2.14 2.33 6.25
C TYR A 33 2.76 3.13 7.38
N VAL A 34 1.93 3.93 8.05
CA VAL A 34 2.31 4.71 9.22
C VAL A 34 1.82 3.96 10.46
N LEU A 35 2.71 3.71 11.40
CA LEU A 35 2.43 2.91 12.58
C LEU A 35 1.91 3.75 13.74
N VAL A 36 1.05 3.18 14.58
CA VAL A 36 0.53 3.85 15.77
C VAL A 36 1.66 4.09 16.78
N GLY A 37 1.77 5.33 17.29
CA GLY A 37 2.69 5.68 18.38
C GLY A 37 4.18 5.62 18.02
N ARG A 38 4.54 5.34 16.77
CA ARG A 38 5.93 5.31 16.27
C ARG A 38 6.11 6.36 15.18
N LYS A 39 7.32 6.92 15.08
CA LYS A 39 7.71 7.78 13.94
C LYS A 39 8.06 6.97 12.69
N ASP A 40 8.17 5.64 12.83
CA ASP A 40 8.57 4.75 11.76
C ASP A 40 7.47 4.59 10.71
N THR A 41 7.89 4.46 9.46
CA THR A 41 7.00 4.16 8.34
C THR A 41 7.53 2.97 7.56
N ILE A 42 6.64 2.06 7.20
CA ILE A 42 6.98 0.93 6.33
C ILE A 42 6.63 1.34 4.90
N SER A 43 7.65 1.46 4.05
CA SER A 43 7.48 1.70 2.61
C SER A 43 7.65 0.40 1.85
N THR A 44 6.67 0.03 1.05
CA THR A 44 6.67 -1.23 0.29
C THR A 44 5.88 -1.07 -1.02
N ARG A 45 5.74 -2.16 -1.77
CA ARG A 45 4.85 -2.24 -2.92
C ARG A 45 3.83 -3.33 -2.71
N VAL A 46 2.59 -3.06 -3.09
CA VAL A 46 1.47 -3.99 -2.99
C VAL A 46 1.07 -4.43 -4.40
N GLN A 47 0.90 -5.73 -4.59
CA GLN A 47 0.46 -6.28 -5.86
C GLN A 47 -1.04 -6.04 -6.05
N ASN A 48 -1.41 -5.34 -7.12
CA ASN A 48 -2.77 -5.23 -7.60
C ASN A 48 -3.26 -6.58 -8.14
N ILE A 49 -4.32 -7.10 -7.53
CA ILE A 49 -4.98 -8.37 -7.88
C ILE A 49 -6.21 -8.11 -8.78
N GLY A 50 -6.55 -6.84 -9.04
CA GLY A 50 -7.72 -6.45 -9.83
C GLY A 50 -7.82 -7.13 -11.19
N TYR A 51 -9.02 -7.64 -11.50
CA TYR A 51 -9.29 -8.44 -12.69
C TYR A 51 -9.38 -7.62 -13.99
N VAL A 52 -9.89 -6.38 -13.91
CA VAL A 52 -10.26 -5.58 -15.09
C VAL A 52 -9.10 -4.71 -15.60
N THR A 53 -8.37 -4.05 -14.70
CA THR A 53 -7.20 -3.26 -15.07
C THR A 53 -6.15 -3.30 -13.98
N HIS A 54 -4.88 -3.38 -14.38
CA HIS A 54 -3.76 -3.28 -13.47
C HIS A 54 -3.45 -1.84 -13.03
N LYS A 55 -4.10 -0.84 -13.64
CA LYS A 55 -3.79 0.58 -13.43
C LYS A 55 -4.47 1.19 -12.23
N LYS A 56 -5.68 0.73 -11.90
CA LYS A 56 -6.52 1.27 -10.81
C LYS A 56 -6.44 0.40 -9.58
N PHE A 57 -6.58 1.03 -8.41
CA PHE A 57 -6.78 0.31 -7.16
C PHE A 57 -8.13 -0.41 -7.12
N TYR A 58 -8.10 -1.64 -6.62
CA TYR A 58 -9.26 -2.48 -6.34
C TYR A 58 -9.22 -2.96 -4.90
N ALA A 59 -10.38 -3.28 -4.32
CA ALA A 59 -10.48 -3.67 -2.91
C ALA A 59 -9.68 -4.94 -2.60
N GLU A 60 -9.53 -5.82 -3.58
CA GLU A 60 -8.71 -7.03 -3.60
C GLU A 60 -7.21 -6.76 -3.39
N THR A 61 -6.78 -5.52 -3.64
CA THR A 61 -5.39 -5.08 -3.42
C THR A 61 -5.12 -4.79 -1.94
N TYR A 62 -6.15 -4.81 -1.09
CA TYR A 62 -6.02 -4.56 0.33
C TYR A 62 -5.16 -5.62 1.03
N VAL A 63 -4.23 -5.16 1.89
CA VAL A 63 -3.32 -6.03 2.65
C VAL A 63 -3.52 -5.77 4.14
N GLY A 64 -4.07 -6.75 4.85
CA GLY A 64 -4.44 -6.61 6.25
C GLY A 64 -3.35 -6.90 7.28
N SER A 65 -2.19 -7.40 6.85
CA SER A 65 -1.02 -7.51 7.72
C SER A 65 0.24 -7.49 6.89
N ILE A 66 1.34 -7.00 7.46
CA ILE A 66 2.61 -6.89 6.77
C ILE A 66 3.64 -7.70 7.54
N LEU A 67 4.36 -8.56 6.83
CA LEU A 67 5.54 -9.19 7.39
C LEU A 67 6.75 -8.31 7.09
N THR A 68 7.40 -7.81 8.13
CA THR A 68 8.66 -7.07 8.05
C THR A 68 9.81 -7.94 8.56
N ILE A 69 11.02 -7.62 8.13
CA ILE A 69 12.26 -8.21 8.63
C ILE A 69 13.06 -7.07 9.24
N SER A 70 13.44 -7.20 10.51
CA SER A 70 14.27 -6.22 11.22
C SER A 70 15.71 -6.25 10.71
N GLU A 71 16.51 -5.27 11.14
CA GLU A 71 17.96 -5.27 10.88
C GLU A 71 18.68 -6.49 11.47
N SER A 72 18.16 -7.04 12.58
CA SER A 72 18.66 -8.28 13.19
C SER A 72 18.23 -9.56 12.47
N GLY A 73 17.45 -9.45 11.39
CA GLY A 73 16.91 -10.59 10.64
C GLY A 73 15.65 -11.22 11.25
N GLU A 74 15.11 -10.63 12.31
CA GLU A 74 13.89 -11.10 12.98
C GLU A 74 12.66 -10.77 12.13
N LYS A 75 11.77 -11.76 11.96
CA LYS A 75 10.50 -11.57 11.26
C LYS A 75 9.46 -11.03 12.22
N GLN A 76 8.94 -9.84 11.94
CA GLN A 76 7.84 -9.25 12.70
C GLN A 76 6.60 -9.14 11.82
N ARG A 77 5.44 -9.54 12.34
CA ARG A 77 4.15 -9.28 11.68
C ARG A 77 3.53 -8.02 12.28
N VAL A 78 3.30 -7.03 11.44
CA VAL A 78 2.54 -5.82 11.76
C VAL A 78 1.07 -6.08 11.46
N GLN A 79 0.24 -5.98 12.50
CA GLN A 79 -1.20 -6.17 12.37
C GLN A 79 -1.87 -4.87 11.92
N GLU A 80 -3.06 -4.98 11.33
CA GLU A 80 -3.94 -3.86 11.01
C GLU A 80 -4.14 -2.88 12.18
N SER A 81 -4.24 -3.40 13.40
CA SER A 81 -4.41 -2.61 14.63
C SER A 81 -3.22 -1.69 14.94
N ASP A 82 -2.02 -2.06 14.46
CA ASP A 82 -0.78 -1.32 14.70
C ASP A 82 -0.52 -0.25 13.63
N ILE A 83 -1.39 -0.18 12.62
CA ILE A 83 -1.30 0.76 11.50
C ILE A 83 -2.24 1.93 11.77
N GLN A 84 -1.69 3.15 11.84
CA GLN A 84 -2.48 4.38 11.94
C GLN A 84 -3.21 4.66 10.61
N TYR A 85 -2.46 4.64 9.51
CA TYR A 85 -3.02 4.68 8.16
C TYR A 85 -2.07 4.06 7.12
N MET A 86 -2.66 3.56 6.05
CA MET A 86 -2.00 3.14 4.82
C MET A 86 -2.27 4.18 3.73
N GLU A 87 -1.24 4.56 2.99
CA GLU A 87 -1.36 5.30 1.73
C GLU A 87 -0.98 4.41 0.57
N ILE A 88 -1.76 4.46 -0.50
CA ILE A 88 -1.46 3.76 -1.75
C ILE A 88 -1.68 4.70 -2.92
N ILE A 89 -0.79 4.65 -3.90
CA ILE A 89 -0.88 5.44 -5.14
C ILE A 89 -0.97 4.44 -6.29
N ASP A 90 -2.05 4.50 -7.06
CA ASP A 90 -2.20 3.63 -8.22
C ASP A 90 -1.43 4.16 -9.44
N LEU A 91 -1.43 3.42 -10.56
CA LEU A 91 -0.68 3.81 -11.76
C LEU A 91 -1.33 4.97 -12.52
N GLU A 92 -2.54 5.39 -12.13
CA GLU A 92 -3.19 6.60 -12.63
C GLU A 92 -2.87 7.83 -11.74
N GLY A 93 -2.06 7.64 -10.68
CA GLY A 93 -1.67 8.70 -9.76
C GLY A 93 -2.71 8.99 -8.67
N VAL A 94 -3.78 8.19 -8.58
CA VAL A 94 -4.82 8.39 -7.56
C VAL A 94 -4.31 7.91 -6.21
N LYS A 95 -4.13 8.85 -5.30
CA LYS A 95 -3.73 8.60 -3.91
C LYS A 95 -4.95 8.26 -3.05
N ARG A 96 -4.91 7.12 -2.37
CA ARG A 96 -5.92 6.68 -1.39
C ARG A 96 -5.30 6.58 -0.01
N LYS A 97 -6.05 6.99 1.01
CA LYS A 97 -5.68 6.84 2.43
C LYS A 97 -6.70 5.95 3.12
N LEU A 98 -6.20 4.91 3.80
CA LEU A 98 -6.98 3.94 4.56
C LEU A 98 -6.58 4.07 6.02
N PHE A 99 -7.51 4.45 6.88
CA PHE A 99 -7.26 4.77 8.29
C PHE A 99 -7.71 3.65 9.21
N SER A 100 -7.06 3.47 10.35
CA SER A 100 -7.52 2.50 11.35
C SER A 100 -8.94 2.78 11.80
N SER A 101 -9.82 1.79 11.67
CA SER A 101 -11.17 1.85 12.23
C SER A 101 -11.16 1.99 13.74
N GLN A 102 -10.17 1.45 14.44
CA GLN A 102 -10.07 1.58 15.89
C GLN A 102 -9.90 3.05 16.30
N LEU A 103 -9.14 3.82 15.53
CA LEU A 103 -8.92 5.25 15.79
C LEU A 103 -10.15 6.11 15.49
N ILE A 104 -11.02 5.69 14.57
CA ILE A 104 -12.18 6.46 14.12
C ILE A 104 -13.45 6.04 14.87
N LEU A 105 -13.72 4.74 14.91
CA LEU A 105 -14.97 4.14 15.41
C LEU A 105 -14.83 3.55 16.82
N GLY A 106 -13.61 3.44 17.36
CA GLY A 106 -13.36 2.69 18.61
C GLY A 106 -13.58 1.18 18.48
N LYS A 107 -13.73 0.66 17.25
CA LYS A 107 -13.97 -0.74 16.93
C LYS A 107 -12.95 -1.22 15.90
N ASN A 108 -12.41 -2.42 16.09
CA ASN A 108 -11.47 -3.02 15.16
C ASN A 108 -12.19 -3.78 14.04
N VAL A 109 -12.47 -3.08 12.94
CA VAL A 109 -13.01 -3.64 11.69
C VAL A 109 -12.02 -3.54 10.51
N GLY A 110 -10.76 -3.22 10.80
CA GLY A 110 -9.66 -3.05 9.84
C GLY A 110 -9.44 -1.61 9.39
N LEU A 111 -8.86 -1.40 8.20
CA LEU A 111 -8.68 -0.05 7.66
C LEU A 111 -9.91 0.42 6.86
N LEU A 112 -10.23 1.71 7.01
CA LEU A 112 -11.38 2.36 6.38
C LEU A 112 -10.90 3.44 5.43
N GLN A 113 -11.49 3.47 4.24
CA GLN A 113 -11.34 4.59 3.33
C GLN A 113 -12.42 5.64 3.62
N LYS A 114 -12.04 6.92 3.64
CA LYS A 114 -13.01 8.01 3.64
C LYS A 114 -13.71 8.06 2.28
N TYR A 115 -15.03 7.90 2.28
CA TYR A 115 -15.87 7.93 1.08
C TYR A 115 -16.29 9.35 0.73
N ASN A 116 -16.84 10.06 1.73
CA ASN A 116 -17.39 11.39 1.55
C ASN A 116 -17.17 12.23 2.81
N ASP A 117 -17.06 13.54 2.63
CA ASP A 117 -17.07 14.54 3.68
C ASP A 117 -18.29 15.44 3.47
N GLY A 118 -19.31 15.29 4.31
CA GLY A 118 -20.48 16.15 4.29
C GLY A 118 -20.16 17.47 4.98
N GLU A 119 -19.43 18.37 4.31
CA GLU A 119 -18.96 19.64 4.86
C GLU A 119 -20.09 20.51 5.46
N LYS A 120 -21.32 20.39 4.92
CA LYS A 120 -22.52 21.11 5.40
C LYS A 120 -23.22 20.44 6.58
N ASP A 121 -23.24 19.11 6.61
CA ASP A 121 -24.01 18.33 7.58
C ASP A 121 -23.12 17.78 8.72
N GLY A 122 -21.82 18.09 8.68
CA GLY A 122 -20.85 17.71 9.70
C GLY A 122 -20.71 16.21 9.87
N TYR A 123 -20.87 15.41 8.81
CA TYR A 123 -20.67 13.96 8.87
C TYR A 123 -19.59 13.49 7.91
N VAL A 124 -18.92 12.40 8.28
CA VAL A 124 -17.93 11.74 7.44
C VAL A 124 -18.34 10.29 7.23
N ASP A 125 -18.40 9.89 5.97
CA ASP A 125 -18.70 8.52 5.60
C ASP A 125 -17.40 7.74 5.39
N TYR A 126 -17.33 6.58 6.02
CA TYR A 126 -16.24 5.64 5.89
C TYR A 126 -16.74 4.31 5.35
N TYR A 127 -15.90 3.62 4.59
CA TYR A 127 -16.18 2.25 4.17
C TYR A 127 -14.98 1.34 4.37
N ARG A 128 -15.28 0.10 4.73
CA ARG A 128 -14.28 -0.96 4.76
C ARG A 128 -13.97 -1.39 3.34
N VAL A 129 -12.68 -1.45 3.01
CA VAL A 129 -12.23 -2.05 1.75
C VAL A 129 -12.31 -3.56 1.91
N SER A 130 -13.28 -4.20 1.26
CA SER A 130 -13.38 -5.67 1.24
C SER A 130 -13.97 -6.18 -0.07
N LEU A 131 -13.63 -7.43 -0.37
CA LEU A 131 -14.21 -8.23 -1.44
C LEU A 131 -15.72 -8.51 -1.24
N THR A 132 -16.16 -8.57 0.01
CA THR A 132 -17.52 -8.99 0.40
C THR A 132 -18.57 -7.87 0.32
N GLY A 133 -18.20 -6.72 -0.24
CA GLY A 133 -19.07 -5.58 -0.40
C GLY A 133 -18.86 -4.50 0.67
N PRO A 134 -19.26 -3.25 0.37
CA PRO A 134 -18.99 -2.10 1.22
C PRO A 134 -19.82 -2.17 2.51
N LEU A 135 -19.15 -2.30 3.65
CA LEU A 135 -19.72 -1.92 4.94
C LEU A 135 -19.48 -0.43 5.13
N SER A 136 -20.55 0.36 4.99
CA SER A 136 -20.51 1.80 5.24
C SER A 136 -20.78 2.10 6.71
N THR A 137 -20.03 3.03 7.28
CA THR A 137 -20.28 3.58 8.61
C THR A 137 -20.24 5.10 8.55
N LYS A 138 -21.28 5.72 9.10
CA LYS A 138 -21.37 7.17 9.24
C LYS A 138 -20.80 7.59 10.58
N PHE A 139 -19.97 8.62 10.59
CA PHE A 139 -19.41 9.19 11.80
C PHE A 139 -19.72 10.69 11.86
N TYR A 140 -20.21 11.13 13.01
CA TYR A 140 -20.40 12.54 13.33
C TYR A 140 -19.25 12.94 14.27
N PRO A 141 -18.24 13.71 13.80
CA PRO A 141 -17.22 14.24 14.68
C PRO A 141 -17.91 15.11 15.73
N LYS A 142 -17.63 14.83 17.01
CA LYS A 142 -18.06 15.71 18.10
C LYS A 142 -17.54 17.11 17.78
N GLN A 143 -18.43 18.09 17.71
CA GLN A 143 -18.03 19.49 17.57
C GLN A 143 -17.06 19.80 18.72
N VAL A 144 -15.83 20.16 18.36
CA VAL A 144 -14.90 20.75 19.32
C VAL A 144 -15.47 22.13 19.59
N ILE A 145 -16.24 22.25 20.67
CA ILE A 145 -16.62 23.55 21.23
C ILE A 145 -15.29 24.21 21.59
N LYS A 146 -14.89 25.21 20.81
CA LYS A 146 -13.76 26.09 21.12
C LYS A 146 -14.16 27.08 22.20
#